data_AF-A0A9E1LF72-F1
#
_entry.id   AF-A0A9E1LF72-F1
#
_cell.length_a   1.000
_cell.length_b   1.000
_cell.length_c   1.000
_cell.angle_alpha   90.00
_cell.angle_beta   90.00
_cell.angle_gamma   90.00
#
_symmetry.space_group_name_H-M   'P 1'
#
loop_
_entity.id
_entity.type
_entity.pdbx_description
1 polymer ?
#
loop_
_entity_poly.entity_id
_entity_poly.type
_entity_poly.pdbx_seq_one_letter_code
_entity_poly.pdbx_strand_id
1 'polypeptide(L)'
;MIRSKKFQGLSDQQIMDRYLDDPKGEALYFLNIEIEQRGLEERAAIDARQQQKKSRHSFLYYLFYVFLFAMFLGRFGKDLL
;
A
#
# COMPACT_ATOMS: atom_id res chain seq x y z
N MET A 1 -9.11 18.81 -21.11
CA MET A 1 -8.30 18.26 -19.99
C MET A 1 -7.11 19.16 -19.74
N ILE A 2 -6.86 19.57 -18.50
CA ILE A 2 -5.67 20.33 -18.12
C ILE A 2 -4.58 19.32 -17.77
N ARG A 3 -3.47 19.34 -18.53
CA ARG A 3 -2.28 18.53 -18.23
C ARG A 3 -1.30 19.35 -17.41
N SER A 4 -0.72 18.71 -16.40
CA SER A 4 0.37 19.30 -15.64
C SER A 4 1.70 19.13 -16.38
N LYS A 5 2.39 20.24 -16.67
CA LYS A 5 3.74 20.23 -17.25
C LYS A 5 4.76 19.46 -16.39
N LYS A 6 4.48 19.32 -15.09
CA LYS A 6 5.34 18.63 -14.12
C LYS A 6 5.40 17.11 -14.36
N PHE A 7 4.33 16.51 -14.87
CA PHE A 7 4.26 15.06 -15.11
C PHE A 7 4.50 14.68 -16.58
N GLN A 8 4.37 15.63 -17.51
CA GLN A 8 4.63 15.41 -18.94
C GLN A 8 6.06 14.94 -19.24
N GLY A 9 7.07 15.50 -18.55
CA GLY A 9 8.48 15.15 -18.77
C GLY A 9 8.95 13.85 -18.11
N LEU A 10 8.06 13.14 -17.41
CA LEU A 10 8.41 11.92 -16.70
C LEU A 10 8.26 10.69 -17.58
N SER A 11 9.10 9.69 -17.32
CA SER A 11 8.90 8.35 -17.86
C SER A 11 7.70 7.67 -17.21
N ASP A 12 7.17 6.65 -17.89
CA ASP A 12 6.03 5.88 -17.38
C ASP A 12 6.31 5.26 -16.01
N GLN A 13 7.56 4.80 -15.78
CA GLN A 13 7.99 4.28 -14.48
C GLN A 13 7.93 5.35 -13.38
N GLN A 14 8.42 6.57 -13.65
CA GLN A 14 8.40 7.65 -12.67
C GLN A 14 6.97 8.11 -12.32
N ILE A 15 6.03 7.99 -13.26
CA ILE A 15 4.61 8.25 -13.01
C ILE A 15 4.04 7.16 -12.09
N MET A 16 4.36 5.88 -12.33
CA MET A 16 3.89 4.77 -11.50
C MET A 16 4.49 4.83 -10.09
N ASP A 17 5.79 5.12 -9.97
CA ASP A 17 6.46 5.25 -8.67
C ASP A 17 5.79 6.33 -7.80
N ARG A 18 5.44 7.47 -8.40
CA ARG A 18 4.73 8.54 -7.69
C ARG A 18 3.27 8.21 -7.42
N TYR A 19 2.64 7.41 -8.27
CA TYR A 19 1.28 6.92 -8.04
C TYR A 19 1.23 5.94 -6.85
N LEU A 20 2.29 5.15 -6.66
CA LEU A 20 2.43 4.22 -5.55
C LEU A 20 2.76 4.89 -4.21
N ASP A 21 3.29 6.12 -4.22
CA ASP A 21 3.66 6.88 -3.03
C ASP A 21 2.47 7.60 -2.35
N ASP A 22 1.26 7.05 -2.47
CA ASP A 22 0.00 7.59 -1.91
C ASP A 22 -0.19 9.11 -2.15
N PRO A 23 -0.14 9.60 -3.41
CA PRO A 23 -0.27 11.01 -3.71
C PRO A 23 -1.70 11.49 -3.37
N LYS A 24 -1.82 12.72 -2.84
CA LYS A 24 -3.10 13.29 -2.41
C LYS A 24 -3.45 14.57 -3.15
N GLY A 25 -4.75 14.84 -3.27
CA GLY A 25 -5.29 16.07 -3.86
C GLY A 25 -4.96 16.22 -5.33
N GLU A 26 -4.43 17.38 -5.72
CA GLU A 26 -4.15 17.73 -7.12
C GLU A 26 -3.11 16.81 -7.78
N ALA A 27 -2.13 16.34 -7.01
CA ALA A 27 -1.10 15.45 -7.54
C ALA A 27 -1.69 14.12 -8.03
N LEU A 28 -2.65 13.55 -7.28
CA LEU A 28 -3.36 12.33 -7.67
C LEU A 28 -4.18 12.56 -8.94
N TYR A 29 -4.89 13.69 -9.02
CA TYR A 29 -5.69 14.03 -10.19
C TYR A 29 -4.85 14.09 -11.47
N PHE A 30 -3.71 14.78 -11.44
CA PHE A 30 -2.83 14.87 -12.61
C PHE A 30 -2.13 13.54 -12.93
N LEU A 31 -1.77 12.73 -11.93
CA LEU A 31 -1.22 11.40 -12.17
C LEU A 31 -2.25 10.48 -12.84
N ASN A 32 -3.53 10.53 -12.43
CA ASN A 32 -4.59 9.75 -13.06
C ASN A 32 -4.81 10.13 -14.53
N ILE A 33 -4.82 11.42 -14.85
CA ILE A 33 -4.91 11.87 -16.25
C ILE A 33 -3.74 11.31 -17.07
N GLU A 34 -2.53 11.31 -16.51
CA GLU A 34 -1.35 10.85 -17.23
C GLU A 34 -1.30 9.32 -17.36
N ILE A 35 -1.86 8.59 -16.40
CA ILE A 35 -2.09 7.14 -16.47
C ILE A 35 -3.09 6.80 -17.58
N GLU A 36 -4.22 7.49 -17.62
CA GLU A 36 -5.29 7.31 -18.60
C GLU A 36 -4.78 7.60 -20.02
N GLN A 37 -4.09 8.74 -20.20
CA GLN A 37 -3.60 9.13 -21.52
C GLN A 37 -2.41 8.33 -22.05
N ARG A 38 -1.73 7.57 -21.18
CA ARG A 38 -0.65 6.65 -21.57
C ARG A 38 -1.09 5.18 -21.55
N GLY A 39 -2.35 4.89 -21.23
CA GLY A 39 -2.87 3.52 -21.17
C GLY A 39 -2.27 2.66 -20.07
N LEU A 40 -1.84 3.27 -18.96
CA LEU A 40 -1.19 2.59 -17.84
C LEU A 40 -2.17 2.06 -16.78
N GLU A 41 -3.48 2.12 -17.04
CA GLU A 41 -4.54 1.76 -16.09
C GLU A 41 -4.45 0.32 -15.57
N GLU A 42 -4.13 -0.64 -16.44
CA GLU A 42 -3.97 -2.03 -16.03
C GLU A 42 -2.82 -2.20 -15.03
N ARG A 43 -1.69 -1.51 -15.24
CA ARG A 43 -0.54 -1.53 -14.32
C ARG A 43 -0.91 -0.90 -12.99
N ALA A 44 -1.53 0.28 -13.02
CA ALA A 44 -2.01 0.96 -11.82
C ALA A 44 -2.99 0.09 -11.01
N ALA A 45 -3.89 -0.64 -11.68
CA ALA A 45 -4.84 -1.55 -11.04
C ALA A 45 -4.16 -2.79 -10.41
N ILE A 46 -3.15 -3.36 -11.08
CA ILE A 46 -2.36 -4.47 -10.56
C ILE A 46 -1.57 -4.04 -9.31
N ASP A 47 -0.93 -2.88 -9.37
CA ASP A 47 -0.09 -2.38 -8.29
C ASP A 47 -0.92 -1.99 -7.07
N ALA A 48 -2.08 -1.34 -7.27
CA ALA A 48 -3.03 -1.06 -6.19
C ALA A 48 -3.50 -2.33 -5.47
N ARG A 49 -3.78 -3.41 -6.22
CA ARG A 49 -4.15 -4.71 -5.65
C ARG A 49 -3.00 -5.34 -4.85
N GLN A 50 -1.76 -5.19 -5.29
CA GLN A 50 -0.59 -5.68 -4.53
C GLN A 50 -0.39 -4.89 -3.23
N GLN A 51 -0.54 -3.56 -3.27
CA GLN A 51 -0.42 -2.71 -2.09
C GLN A 51 -1.49 -3.05 -1.04
N GLN A 52 -2.73 -3.28 -1.48
CA GLN A 52 -3.82 -3.70 -0.60
C GLN A 52 -3.60 -5.11 0.00
N LYS A 53 -3.01 -6.05 -0.75
CA LYS A 53 -2.61 -7.36 -0.21
C LYS A 53 -1.52 -7.24 0.85
N LYS A 54 -0.52 -6.39 0.64
CA LYS A 54 0.59 -6.17 1.58
C LYS A 54 0.11 -5.55 2.91
N SER A 55 -0.88 -4.67 2.84
CA SER A 55 -1.52 -4.07 4.03
C SER A 55 -2.35 -5.05 4.85
N ARG A 56 -2.76 -6.21 4.30
CA ARG A 56 -3.75 -7.08 4.93
C ARG A 56 -3.18 -7.92 6.09
N HIS A 57 -1.86 -8.07 6.16
CA HIS A 57 -1.19 -8.77 7.24
C HIS A 57 -0.58 -7.77 8.22
N SER A 58 -1.41 -7.23 9.12
CA SER A 58 -0.91 -6.42 10.22
C SER A 58 -0.09 -7.32 11.16
N PHE A 59 1.23 -7.17 11.15
CA PHE A 59 2.17 -7.86 12.04
C PHE A 59 1.74 -7.84 13.52
N LEU A 60 1.01 -6.78 13.92
CA LEU A 60 0.40 -6.64 15.24
C LEU A 60 -0.54 -7.79 15.62
N TYR A 61 -1.23 -8.41 14.65
CA TYR A 61 -2.09 -9.57 14.89
C TYR A 61 -1.29 -10.72 15.50
N TYR A 62 -0.15 -11.08 14.90
CA TYR A 62 0.70 -12.15 15.42
C TYR A 62 1.36 -11.78 16.75
N LEU A 63 1.77 -10.52 16.89
CA LEU A 63 2.33 -10.01 18.14
C LEU A 63 1.34 -10.11 19.31
N PHE A 64 0.05 -9.88 19.04
CA PHE A 64 -1.02 -10.06 20.02
C PHE A 64 -1.18 -11.52 20.47
N TYR A 65 -1.10 -12.50 19.55
CA TYR A 65 -1.14 -13.92 19.94
C TYR A 65 0.06 -14.33 20.78
N VAL A 66 1.26 -13.85 20.46
CA VAL A 66 2.46 -14.11 21.28
C VAL A 66 2.29 -13.54 22.68
N PHE A 67 1.75 -12.33 22.80
CA PHE A 67 1.44 -11.71 24.09
C PHE A 67 0.42 -12.53 24.90
N LEU A 68 -0.71 -12.91 24.29
CA LEU A 68 -1.71 -13.74 24.94
C LEU A 68 -1.15 -15.09 25.38
N PHE A 69 -0.33 -15.71 24.53
CA PHE A 69 0.32 -16.99 24.82
C PHE A 69 1.29 -16.88 26.01
N ALA A 70 2.07 -15.80 26.09
CA ALA A 70 2.95 -15.53 27.21
C ALA A 70 2.16 -15.30 28.52
N MET A 71 1.06 -14.55 28.47
CA MET A 71 0.16 -14.40 29.62
C MET A 71 -0.46 -15.75 30.04
N PHE A 72 -0.88 -16.56 29.08
CA PHE A 72 -1.45 -17.88 29.34
C PHE A 72 -0.44 -18.80 30.01
N LEU A 73 0.79 -18.88 29.50
CA LEU A 73 1.88 -19.63 30.13
C LEU A 73 2.24 -19.11 31.52
N GLY A 74 2.27 -17.78 31.73
CA GLY A 74 2.55 -17.20 33.04
C GLY A 74 1.46 -17.51 34.07
N ARG A 75 0.19 -17.56 33.65
CA ARG A 75 -0.97 -17.82 34.51
C ARG A 75 -1.17 -19.31 34.78
N PHE A 76 -1.08 -20.15 33.76
CA PHE A 76 -1.47 -21.57 33.81
C PHE A 76 -0.30 -22.54 33.69
N GLY A 77 0.89 -22.10 33.26
CA GLY A 77 2.06 -22.97 33.11
C GLY A 77 2.57 -23.53 34.44
N LYS A 78 2.23 -22.90 35.58
CA LYS A 78 2.55 -23.43 36.92
C LYS A 78 1.59 -24.52 37.39
N ASP A 79 0.39 -24.60 36.81
CA ASP A 79 -0.62 -25.62 37.15
C ASP A 79 -0.52 -26.86 36.24
N LEU A 80 0.30 -26.79 35.18
CA LEU A 80 0.42 -27.80 34.12
C LEU A 80 1.72 -28.62 34.21
N LEU A 81 2.67 -28.23 35.06
CA LEU A 81 4.01 -28.81 35.24
C LEU A 81 4.14 -29.37 36.67
#